data_AF-A0A1Q7GZH7-F1
#
_entry.id   AF-A0A1Q7GZH7-F1
#
_cell.length_a   1.000
_cell.length_b   1.000
_cell.length_c   1.000
_cell.angle_alpha   90.00
_cell.angle_beta   90.00
_cell.angle_gamma   90.00
#
_symmetry.space_group_name_H-M   'P 1'
#
loop_
_entity.id
_entity.type
_entity.pdbx_description
1 polymer ?
#
loop_
_entity_poly.entity_id
_entity_poly.type
_entity_poly.pdbx_seq_one_letter_code
_entity_poly.pdbx_strand_id
1 'polypeptide(L)'
;MRQAIVGALVTAAVSTVGDYLWANVLPHGQPIYWFAHGALLFLTVGFCLGTPSRKPLLGAAGGVMVGVAATAGFYFLRPVLGYSGLFVMFFVLWIGLGLLTGRVLEKRDSLSVVLARSVLASIGSGLGFYAISGIWFPFNPHGWDYARHFVYWTLAYLPGFAALLVNPRQR
;
A
#
# COMPACT_ATOMS: atom_id res chain seq x y z
N MET A 1 -3.79 -15.77 7.73
CA MET A 1 -3.73 -15.94 6.26
C MET A 1 -4.96 -15.39 5.53
N ARG A 2 -6.19 -15.85 5.83
CA ARG A 2 -7.42 -15.37 5.17
C ARG A 2 -7.53 -13.83 5.07
N GLN A 3 -7.29 -13.13 6.18
CA GLN A 3 -7.35 -11.66 6.22
C GLN A 3 -6.30 -10.99 5.32
N ALA A 4 -5.12 -11.59 5.17
CA ALA A 4 -4.08 -11.07 4.30
C ALA A 4 -4.46 -11.21 2.82
N ILE A 5 -5.03 -12.36 2.45
CA ILE A 5 -5.52 -12.60 1.09
C ILE A 5 -6.65 -11.62 0.75
N VAL A 6 -7.65 -11.50 1.64
CA VAL A 6 -8.76 -10.57 1.42
C VAL A 6 -8.25 -9.13 1.32
N GLY A 7 -7.37 -8.69 2.23
CA GLY A 7 -6.80 -7.35 2.19
C GLY A 7 -6.04 -7.05 0.90
N ALA A 8 -5.23 -8.01 0.43
CA ALA A 8 -4.51 -7.90 -0.84
C ALA A 8 -5.44 -7.82 -2.05
N LEU A 9 -6.45 -8.70 -2.14
CA LEU A 9 -7.40 -8.71 -3.25
C LEU A 9 -8.26 -7.43 -3.29
N VAL A 10 -8.76 -6.98 -2.14
CA VAL A 10 -9.57 -5.76 -2.06
C VAL A 10 -8.73 -4.54 -2.42
N THR A 11 -7.51 -4.44 -1.89
CA THR A 11 -6.61 -3.33 -2.22
C THR A 11 -6.23 -3.37 -3.70
N ALA A 12 -5.93 -4.55 -4.24
CA ALA A 12 -5.63 -4.72 -5.66
C ALA A 12 -6.79 -4.29 -6.56
N ALA A 13 -8.04 -4.63 -6.21
CA ALA A 13 -9.21 -4.17 -6.94
C ALA A 13 -9.31 -2.64 -6.96
N VAL A 14 -9.11 -1.98 -5.80
CA VAL A 14 -9.13 -0.51 -5.72
C VAL A 14 -7.96 0.10 -6.51
N SER A 15 -6.77 -0.48 -6.47
CA SER A 15 -5.63 0.00 -7.27
C SER A 15 -5.85 -0.17 -8.76
N THR A 16 -6.42 -1.29 -9.22
CA THR A 16 -6.78 -1.49 -10.63
C THR A 16 -7.85 -0.51 -11.09
N VAL A 17 -8.87 -0.23 -10.28
CA VAL A 17 -9.84 0.83 -10.57
C VAL A 17 -9.16 2.19 -10.61
N GLY A 18 -8.22 2.44 -9.69
CA GLY A 18 -7.38 3.64 -9.70
C GLY A 18 -6.58 3.80 -11.00
N ASP A 19 -5.97 2.73 -11.48
CA ASP A 19 -5.25 2.70 -12.76
C ASP A 19 -6.20 3.02 -13.93
N TYR A 20 -7.40 2.43 -13.94
CA TYR A 20 -8.42 2.73 -14.95
C TYR A 20 -8.83 4.20 -14.94
N LEU A 21 -9.13 4.75 -13.77
CA LEU A 21 -9.53 6.15 -13.62
C LEU A 21 -8.39 7.09 -14.02
N TRP A 22 -7.16 6.77 -13.65
CA TRP A 22 -5.99 7.55 -14.03
C TRP A 22 -5.78 7.57 -15.54
N ALA A 23 -5.92 6.42 -16.19
CA ALA A 23 -5.76 6.27 -17.63
C ALA A 23 -6.86 6.98 -18.45
N ASN A 24 -8.11 6.94 -17.98
CA ASN A 24 -9.27 7.29 -18.84
C ASN A 24 -10.08 8.51 -18.37
N VAL A 25 -10.01 8.89 -17.09
CA VAL A 25 -10.97 9.83 -16.48
C VAL A 25 -10.28 11.05 -15.89
N LEU A 26 -9.15 10.87 -15.19
CA LEU A 26 -8.55 11.92 -14.39
C LEU A 26 -7.65 12.85 -15.23
N PRO A 27 -7.71 14.17 -15.02
CA PRO A 27 -6.75 15.11 -15.59
C PRO A 27 -5.32 14.80 -15.15
N HIS A 28 -4.42 14.69 -16.11
CA HIS A 28 -3.03 14.38 -15.84
C HIS A 28 -2.27 15.62 -15.35
N GLY A 29 -1.31 15.42 -14.44
CA GLY A 29 -0.38 16.47 -13.99
C GLY A 29 -0.85 17.32 -12.80
N GLN A 30 -2.07 17.12 -12.28
CA GLN A 30 -2.56 17.84 -11.10
C GLN A 30 -2.21 17.08 -9.80
N PRO A 31 -1.40 17.65 -8.88
CA PRO A 31 -0.97 16.96 -7.65
C PRO A 31 -2.11 16.49 -6.76
N ILE A 32 -3.26 17.18 -6.78
CA ILE A 32 -4.42 16.81 -5.96
C ILE A 32 -4.90 15.37 -6.21
N TYR A 33 -4.83 14.90 -7.46
CA TYR A 33 -5.20 13.51 -7.78
C TYR A 33 -4.23 12.50 -7.19
N TRP A 34 -2.96 12.89 -6.98
CA TRP A 34 -1.94 12.02 -6.40
C TRP A 34 -2.22 11.82 -4.92
N PHE A 35 -2.59 12.91 -4.23
CA PHE A 35 -3.00 12.87 -2.83
C PHE A 35 -4.33 12.15 -2.64
N ALA A 36 -5.32 12.39 -3.50
CA ALA A 36 -6.59 11.69 -3.46
C ALA A 36 -6.41 10.17 -3.68
N HIS A 37 -5.57 9.79 -4.65
CA HIS A 37 -5.23 8.40 -4.91
C HIS A 37 -4.53 7.75 -3.70
N GLY A 38 -3.49 8.38 -3.15
CA GLY A 38 -2.83 7.91 -1.93
C GLY A 38 -3.81 7.78 -0.76
N ALA A 39 -4.65 8.78 -0.51
CA ALA A 39 -5.63 8.74 0.56
C ALA A 39 -6.63 7.59 0.40
N LEU A 40 -7.21 7.39 -0.79
CA LEU A 40 -8.22 6.34 -1.04
C LEU A 40 -7.63 4.93 -0.98
N LEU A 41 -6.44 4.73 -1.56
CA LEU A 41 -5.75 3.44 -1.47
C LEU A 41 -5.43 3.10 -0.03
N PHE A 42 -4.84 4.03 0.71
CA PHE A 42 -4.43 3.74 2.08
C PHE A 42 -5.58 3.79 3.09
N LEU A 43 -6.71 4.43 2.77
CA LEU A 43 -7.98 4.20 3.46
C LEU A 43 -8.36 2.72 3.38
N THR A 44 -8.31 2.13 2.18
CA THR A 44 -8.65 0.72 1.95
C THR A 44 -7.68 -0.22 2.67
N VAL A 45 -6.37 0.02 2.55
CA VAL A 45 -5.34 -0.76 3.24
C VAL A 45 -5.52 -0.68 4.75
N GLY A 46 -5.67 0.54 5.28
CA GLY A 46 -5.89 0.79 6.69
C GLY A 46 -7.15 0.11 7.24
N PHE A 47 -8.25 0.17 6.50
CA PHE A 47 -9.51 -0.52 6.85
C PHE A 47 -9.30 -2.03 6.96
N CYS A 48 -8.61 -2.63 5.98
CA CYS A 48 -8.27 -4.06 5.98
C CYS A 48 -7.37 -4.43 7.16
N LEU A 49 -6.35 -3.63 7.48
CA LEU A 49 -5.48 -3.85 8.65
C LEU A 49 -6.20 -3.69 9.99
N GLY A 50 -7.18 -2.78 10.07
CA GLY A 50 -7.99 -2.54 11.27
C GLY A 50 -9.03 -3.62 11.56
N THR A 51 -9.48 -4.35 10.54
CA THR A 51 -10.58 -5.32 10.65
C THR A 51 -10.29 -6.46 11.64
N PRO A 52 -9.11 -7.14 11.61
CA PRO A 52 -8.79 -8.20 12.57
C PRO A 52 -8.76 -7.73 14.03
N SER A 53 -8.46 -6.44 14.26
CA SER A 53 -8.44 -5.82 15.58
C SER A 53 -9.78 -5.19 15.99
N ARG A 54 -10.85 -5.38 15.20
CA ARG A 54 -12.17 -4.74 15.36
C ARG A 54 -12.10 -3.20 15.42
N LYS A 55 -11.12 -2.61 14.73
CA LYS A 55 -10.89 -1.16 14.67
C LYS A 55 -10.75 -0.68 13.21
N PRO A 56 -11.70 -1.00 12.31
CA PRO A 56 -11.56 -0.69 10.89
C PRO A 56 -11.48 0.81 10.62
N LEU A 57 -12.26 1.64 11.33
CA LEU A 57 -12.26 3.09 11.16
C LEU A 57 -10.94 3.74 11.61
N LEU A 58 -10.39 3.30 12.74
CA LEU A 58 -9.10 3.78 13.21
C LEU A 58 -7.96 3.34 12.28
N GLY A 59 -8.06 2.11 11.76
CA GLY A 59 -7.15 1.62 10.74
C GLY A 59 -7.22 2.46 9.47
N ALA A 60 -8.42 2.76 8.98
CA ALA A 60 -8.65 3.60 7.80
C ALA A 60 -8.07 5.00 7.96
N ALA A 61 -8.36 5.68 9.09
CA ALA A 61 -7.80 6.99 9.40
C ALA A 61 -6.27 6.97 9.48
N GLY A 62 -5.70 5.97 10.16
CA GLY A 62 -4.26 5.75 10.22
C GLY A 62 -3.64 5.51 8.84
N GLY A 63 -4.30 4.70 8.01
CA GLY A 63 -3.88 4.43 6.65
C GLY A 63 -3.86 5.69 5.80
N VAL A 64 -4.94 6.49 5.81
CA VAL A 64 -4.99 7.79 5.11
C VAL A 64 -3.81 8.69 5.52
N MET A 65 -3.54 8.81 6.82
CA MET A 65 -2.41 9.62 7.30
C MET A 65 -1.07 9.12 6.76
N VAL A 66 -0.83 7.81 6.79
CA VAL A 66 0.39 7.20 6.23
C VAL A 66 0.47 7.42 4.72
N GLY A 67 -0.63 7.25 4.00
CA GLY A 67 -0.70 7.43 2.55
C GLY A 67 -0.42 8.86 2.11
N VAL A 68 -1.08 9.83 2.75
CA VAL A 68 -0.86 11.26 2.49
C VAL A 68 0.58 11.66 2.82
N ALA A 69 1.13 11.19 3.94
CA ALA A 69 2.52 11.44 4.31
C ALA A 69 3.50 10.83 3.28
N ALA A 70 3.21 9.63 2.77
CA ALA A 70 4.01 8.98 1.74
C ALA A 70 3.99 9.76 0.41
N THR A 71 2.80 10.19 -0.03
CA THR A 71 2.63 11.02 -1.23
C THR A 71 3.34 12.36 -1.09
N ALA A 72 3.23 13.01 0.08
CA ALA A 72 3.98 14.24 0.36
C ALA A 72 5.50 14.00 0.32
N GLY A 73 5.98 12.92 0.93
CA GLY A 73 7.39 12.53 0.87
C GLY A 73 7.87 12.33 -0.57
N PHE A 74 7.07 11.67 -1.42
CA PHE A 74 7.39 11.51 -2.83
C PHE A 74 7.44 12.87 -3.55
N TYR A 75 6.47 13.74 -3.30
CA TYR A 75 6.43 15.08 -3.88
C TYR A 75 7.72 15.87 -3.62
N PHE A 76 8.24 15.81 -2.39
CA PHE A 76 9.49 16.47 -2.01
C PHE A 76 10.75 15.75 -2.52
N LEU A 77 10.74 14.42 -2.62
CA LEU A 77 11.87 13.64 -3.11
C LEU A 77 12.00 13.66 -4.63
N ARG A 78 10.90 13.91 -5.36
CA ARG A 78 10.85 13.85 -6.83
C ARG A 78 11.91 14.72 -7.53
N PRO A 79 12.23 15.95 -7.11
CA PRO A 79 13.27 16.76 -7.76
C PRO A 79 14.68 16.16 -7.67
N VAL A 80 14.95 15.35 -6.64
CA VAL A 80 16.28 14.78 -6.38
C VAL A 80 16.39 13.35 -6.90
N LEU A 81 15.36 12.53 -6.66
CA LEU A 81 15.36 11.09 -6.96
C LEU A 81 14.52 10.71 -8.19
N GLY A 82 13.82 11.66 -8.81
CA GLY A 82 12.88 11.37 -9.89
C GLY A 82 11.79 10.38 -9.46
N TYR A 83 11.42 9.47 -10.38
CA TYR A 83 10.44 8.41 -10.08
C TYR A 83 10.98 7.33 -9.14
N SER A 84 12.30 7.22 -8.94
CA SER A 84 12.88 6.29 -7.96
C SER A 84 12.42 6.60 -6.53
N GLY A 85 12.09 7.87 -6.24
CA GLY A 85 11.49 8.27 -4.97
C GLY A 85 10.16 7.57 -4.66
N LEU A 86 9.41 7.15 -5.69
CA LEU A 86 8.16 6.40 -5.51
C LEU A 86 8.42 5.06 -4.83
N PHE A 87 9.45 4.33 -5.29
CA PHE A 87 9.84 3.06 -4.67
C PHE A 87 10.29 3.29 -3.24
N VAL A 88 11.19 4.25 -2.98
CA VAL A 88 11.65 4.56 -1.62
C VAL A 88 10.47 4.82 -0.68
N MET A 89 9.52 5.67 -1.10
CA MET A 89 8.35 5.96 -0.28
C MET A 89 7.40 4.77 -0.14
N PHE A 90 7.33 3.89 -1.12
CA PHE A 90 6.58 2.65 -1.03
C PHE A 90 7.18 1.69 0.01
N PHE A 91 8.51 1.61 0.16
CA PHE A 91 9.10 0.87 1.26
C PHE A 91 8.79 1.52 2.61
N VAL A 92 8.94 2.84 2.71
CA VAL A 92 8.72 3.59 3.97
C VAL A 92 7.27 3.50 4.44
N LEU A 93 6.30 3.60 3.54
CA LEU A 93 4.89 3.56 3.93
C LEU A 93 4.50 2.23 4.57
N TRP A 94 5.09 1.10 4.13
CA TRP A 94 4.83 -0.21 4.75
C TRP A 94 5.38 -0.30 6.16
N ILE A 95 6.48 0.40 6.45
CA ILE A 95 6.98 0.54 7.82
C ILE A 95 5.96 1.33 8.65
N GLY A 96 5.45 2.43 8.12
CA GLY A 96 4.39 3.23 8.77
C GLY A 96 3.12 2.42 9.05
N LEU A 97 2.66 1.62 8.09
CA LEU A 97 1.50 0.73 8.25
C LEU A 97 1.76 -0.39 9.27
N GLY A 98 2.98 -0.92 9.33
CA GLY A 98 3.38 -1.90 10.32
C GLY A 98 3.39 -1.32 11.74
N LEU A 99 3.90 -0.09 11.92
CA LEU A 99 3.83 0.64 13.18
C LEU A 99 2.38 0.93 13.59
N LEU A 100 1.53 1.39 12.66
CA LEU A 100 0.10 1.58 12.89
C LEU A 100 -0.55 0.28 13.39
N THR A 101 -0.30 -0.82 12.70
CA THR A 101 -0.87 -2.14 13.04
C THR A 101 -0.40 -2.60 14.42
N GLY A 102 0.90 -2.62 14.66
CA GLY A 102 1.46 -3.17 15.90
C GLY A 102 1.28 -2.27 17.13
N ARG A 103 1.36 -0.94 16.97
CA ARG A 103 1.39 0.01 18.09
C ARG A 103 0.08 0.73 18.36
N VAL A 104 -0.81 0.82 17.37
CA VAL A 104 -2.10 1.52 17.53
C VAL A 104 -3.26 0.53 17.54
N LEU A 105 -3.30 -0.37 16.57
CA LEU A 105 -4.43 -1.29 16.39
C LEU A 105 -4.36 -2.48 17.35
N GLU A 106 -3.26 -3.23 17.34
CA GLU A 106 -3.10 -4.47 18.11
C GLU A 106 -2.56 -4.26 19.52
N LYS A 107 -1.52 -3.42 19.71
CA LYS A 107 -0.87 -3.11 21.00
C LYS A 107 -0.36 -4.31 21.82
N ARG A 108 -0.29 -5.51 21.23
CA ARG A 108 0.03 -6.76 21.93
C ARG A 108 1.51 -7.17 21.87
N ASP A 109 2.21 -6.75 20.82
CA ASP A 109 3.56 -7.21 20.53
C ASP A 109 4.61 -6.22 21.05
N SER A 110 5.79 -6.75 21.35
CA SER A 110 6.97 -5.94 21.68
C SER A 110 7.40 -5.10 20.47
N LEU A 111 8.09 -3.98 20.73
CA LEU A 111 8.55 -3.09 19.67
C LEU A 111 9.41 -3.81 18.62
N SER A 112 10.31 -4.70 19.06
CA SER A 112 11.18 -5.47 18.14
C SER A 112 10.40 -6.35 17.18
N VAL A 113 9.31 -6.99 17.66
CA VAL A 113 8.44 -7.82 16.80
C VAL A 113 7.68 -6.94 15.80
N VAL A 114 7.18 -5.79 16.24
CA VAL A 114 6.50 -4.83 15.35
C VAL A 114 7.46 -4.35 14.26
N LEU A 115 8.68 -3.97 14.63
CA LEU A 115 9.70 -3.51 13.68
C LEU A 115 10.09 -4.61 12.70
N ALA A 116 10.31 -5.85 13.17
CA ALA A 116 10.63 -6.97 12.30
C ALA A 116 9.53 -7.22 11.25
N ARG A 117 8.26 -7.24 11.67
CA ARG A 117 7.12 -7.41 10.75
C ARG A 117 6.98 -6.24 9.78
N SER A 118 7.26 -5.02 10.24
CA SER A 118 7.25 -3.80 9.42
C SER A 118 8.33 -3.85 8.34
N VAL A 119 9.55 -4.29 8.67
CA VAL A 119 10.65 -4.47 7.72
C VAL A 119 10.33 -5.58 6.74
N LEU A 120 9.81 -6.72 7.19
CA LEU A 120 9.39 -7.82 6.30
C LEU A 120 8.29 -7.37 5.34
N ALA A 121 7.30 -6.61 5.82
CA ALA A 121 6.25 -6.06 4.98
C ALA A 121 6.81 -5.09 3.93
N SER A 122 7.71 -4.21 4.36
CA SER A 122 8.40 -3.24 3.51
C SER A 122 9.21 -3.91 2.41
N ILE A 123 10.03 -4.90 2.75
CA ILE A 123 10.84 -5.64 1.78
C ILE A 123 9.94 -6.44 0.84
N GLY A 124 9.03 -7.26 1.39
CA GLY A 124 8.20 -8.15 0.58
C GLY A 124 7.32 -7.39 -0.40
N SER A 125 6.60 -6.37 0.08
CA SER A 125 5.71 -5.59 -0.78
C SER A 125 6.46 -4.58 -1.63
N GLY A 126 7.54 -3.98 -1.13
CA GLY A 126 8.39 -3.06 -1.89
C GLY A 126 9.06 -3.73 -3.09
N LEU A 127 9.62 -4.93 -2.89
CA LEU A 127 10.15 -5.73 -4.00
C LEU A 127 9.05 -6.17 -4.97
N GLY A 128 7.88 -6.56 -4.45
CA GLY A 128 6.71 -6.88 -5.27
C GLY A 128 6.29 -5.70 -6.16
N PHE A 129 6.18 -4.51 -5.58
CA PHE A 129 5.86 -3.26 -6.29
C PHE A 129 6.91 -2.91 -7.35
N TYR A 130 8.19 -3.05 -7.01
CA TYR A 130 9.27 -2.87 -7.98
C TYR A 130 9.18 -3.85 -9.14
N ALA A 131 8.95 -5.14 -8.87
CA ALA A 131 8.86 -6.18 -9.88
C ALA A 131 7.69 -5.97 -10.85
N ILE A 132 6.56 -5.43 -10.38
CA ILE A 132 5.39 -5.18 -11.23
C ILE A 132 5.42 -3.82 -11.93
N SER A 133 6.40 -2.97 -11.63
CA SER A 133 6.42 -1.55 -12.08
C SER A 133 6.37 -1.37 -13.60
N GLY A 134 6.73 -2.40 -14.36
CA GLY A 134 6.59 -2.45 -15.82
C GLY A 134 5.14 -2.31 -16.33
N ILE A 135 4.12 -2.38 -15.47
CA ILE A 135 2.73 -2.04 -15.88
C ILE A 135 2.50 -0.54 -16.02
N TRP A 136 3.39 0.31 -15.49
CA TRP A 136 3.30 1.77 -15.64
C TRP A 136 4.48 2.38 -16.40
N PHE A 137 5.61 1.68 -16.55
CA PHE A 137 6.83 2.26 -17.14
C PHE A 137 7.28 1.52 -18.41
N PRO A 138 7.41 2.22 -19.57
CA PRO A 138 7.01 3.62 -19.82
C PRO A 138 5.48 3.79 -19.78
N PHE A 139 5.01 4.98 -19.39
CA PHE A 139 3.57 5.24 -19.25
C PHE A 139 2.89 5.30 -20.61
N ASN A 140 2.24 4.20 -20.99
CA ASN A 140 1.44 4.08 -22.19
C ASN A 140 0.10 3.39 -21.86
N PRO A 141 -0.94 4.16 -21.49
CA PRO A 141 -2.22 3.62 -21.05
C PRO A 141 -3.05 2.96 -22.16
N HIS A 142 -2.71 3.17 -23.43
CA HIS A 142 -3.40 2.52 -24.54
C HIS A 142 -3.16 1.01 -24.53
N GLY A 143 -4.23 0.23 -24.33
CA GLY A 143 -4.18 -1.23 -24.36
C GLY A 143 -3.83 -1.91 -23.04
N TRP A 144 -3.97 -1.21 -21.90
CA TRP A 144 -3.79 -1.82 -20.58
C TRP A 144 -4.74 -2.99 -20.34
N ASP A 145 -4.17 -4.09 -19.86
CA ASP A 145 -4.91 -5.26 -19.39
C ASP A 145 -5.16 -5.14 -17.89
N TYR A 146 -6.37 -4.72 -17.51
CA TYR A 146 -6.73 -4.53 -16.11
C TYR A 146 -6.79 -5.84 -15.31
N ALA A 147 -6.98 -6.99 -15.95
CA ALA A 147 -6.88 -8.29 -15.27
C ALA A 147 -5.42 -8.55 -14.87
N ARG A 148 -4.47 -8.24 -15.77
CA ARG A 148 -3.04 -8.29 -15.46
C ARG A 148 -2.66 -7.32 -14.34
N HIS A 149 -3.16 -6.08 -14.36
CA HIS A 149 -2.94 -5.11 -13.27
C HIS A 149 -3.45 -5.63 -11.94
N PHE A 150 -4.65 -6.22 -11.90
CA PHE A 150 -5.22 -6.79 -10.69
C PHE A 150 -4.36 -7.92 -10.10
N VAL A 151 -3.90 -8.85 -10.94
CA VAL A 151 -2.99 -9.91 -10.51
C VAL A 151 -1.69 -9.32 -9.97
N TYR A 152 -1.12 -8.34 -10.66
CA TYR A 152 0.16 -7.75 -10.27
C TYR A 152 0.05 -6.99 -8.96
N TRP A 153 -0.98 -6.17 -8.80
CA TRP A 153 -1.25 -5.51 -7.52
C TRP A 153 -1.46 -6.52 -6.40
N THR A 154 -2.17 -7.63 -6.65
CA THR A 154 -2.34 -8.68 -5.65
C THR A 154 -0.99 -9.24 -5.21
N LEU A 155 -0.09 -9.53 -6.16
CA LEU A 155 1.27 -9.99 -5.88
C LEU A 155 2.11 -8.96 -5.13
N ALA A 156 1.94 -7.67 -5.41
CA ALA A 156 2.63 -6.61 -4.69
C ALA A 156 2.11 -6.44 -3.26
N TYR A 157 0.81 -6.47 -3.01
CA TYR A 157 0.25 -6.24 -1.67
C TYR A 157 0.31 -7.46 -0.75
N LEU A 158 0.21 -8.68 -1.29
CA LEU A 158 0.07 -9.91 -0.50
C LEU A 158 1.22 -10.11 0.52
N PRO A 159 2.51 -9.94 0.18
CA PRO A 159 3.60 -10.11 1.15
C PRO A 159 3.51 -9.13 2.32
N GLY A 160 3.13 -7.88 2.05
CA GLY A 160 2.96 -6.84 3.06
C GLY A 160 1.84 -7.19 4.04
N PHE A 161 0.66 -7.52 3.53
CA PHE A 161 -0.45 -7.99 4.36
C PHE A 161 -0.12 -9.28 5.11
N ALA A 162 0.60 -10.22 4.48
CA ALA A 162 0.97 -11.47 5.12
C ALA A 162 1.89 -11.21 6.33
N ALA A 163 2.94 -10.40 6.17
CA ALA A 163 3.84 -10.02 7.27
C ALA A 163 3.10 -9.33 8.43
N LEU A 164 2.12 -8.46 8.11
CA LEU A 164 1.39 -7.68 9.10
C LEU A 164 0.16 -8.36 9.70
N LEU A 165 -0.36 -9.44 9.11
CA LEU A 165 -1.60 -10.09 9.58
C LEU A 165 -1.45 -11.59 9.89
N VAL A 166 -0.39 -12.25 9.43
CA VAL A 166 -0.10 -13.63 9.85
C VAL A 166 0.53 -13.57 11.24
N ASN A 167 -0.21 -14.04 12.23
CA ASN A 167 0.28 -14.15 13.60
C ASN A 167 0.74 -15.59 13.87
N PRO A 168 2.00 -15.84 14.29
CA PRO A 168 2.47 -17.16 14.69
C PRO A 168 1.75 -17.72 15.94
N ARG A 169 1.22 -16.85 16.81
CA ARG A 169 0.63 -17.24 18.11
C ARG A 169 -0.85 -17.68 18.07
N GLN A 170 -1.38 -18.01 16.89
CA GLN A 170 -2.72 -18.61 16.73
C GLN A 170 -2.67 -20.12 16.48
N ARG A 171 -1.53 -20.76 16.80
CA ARG A 171 -1.43 -22.22 16.97
C ARG A 171 -1.32 -22.54 18.44
#